data_AF-H3RLX6-F1
#
_entry.id   AF-H3RLX6-F1
#
_cell.length_a   1.000
_cell.length_b   1.000
_cell.length_c   1.000
_cell.angle_alpha   90.00
_cell.angle_beta   90.00
_cell.angle_gamma   90.00
#
_symmetry.space_group_name_H-M   'P 1'
#
loop_
_entity.id
_entity.type
_entity.pdbx_description
1 polymer ?
#
loop_
_entity_poly.entity_id
_entity_poly.type
_entity_poly.pdbx_seq_one_letter_code
_entity_poly.pdbx_strand_id
1 'polypeptide(L)'
;MAKIYEFPQGAERSKLKKEIILERKKRLREKNGNPVIRHAKWFWFYLRLATAGALHLVSVITLAVLGAFSKAIFWIGGLLCVVTWFHLERQFWTPQNFTIPVIVTLWGLSLFATPLMELLNKKMPWYRLLVPDAKHTK
;
A
#
# COMPACT_ATOMS: atom_id res chain seq x y z
N MET A 1 -53.95 -47.02 13.45
CA MET A 1 -53.32 -45.95 12.64
C MET A 1 -52.72 -44.93 13.60
N ALA A 2 -51.39 -44.89 13.73
CA ALA A 2 -50.70 -43.93 14.59
C ALA A 2 -50.73 -42.54 13.91
N LYS A 3 -51.24 -41.52 14.60
CA LYS A 3 -51.05 -40.12 14.18
C LYS A 3 -49.59 -39.76 14.43
N ILE A 4 -48.77 -39.80 13.39
CA ILE A 4 -47.30 -39.60 13.47
C ILE A 4 -46.90 -38.11 13.51
N TYR A 5 -47.85 -37.17 13.64
CA TYR A 5 -47.49 -35.75 13.79
C TYR A 5 -48.52 -34.99 14.62
N GLU A 6 -48.21 -34.76 15.90
CA GLU A 6 -48.93 -33.80 16.72
C GLU A 6 -48.41 -32.39 16.40
N PHE A 7 -49.14 -31.68 15.54
CA PHE A 7 -48.89 -30.26 15.32
C PHE A 7 -49.30 -29.47 16.57
N PRO A 8 -48.43 -28.60 17.12
CA PRO A 8 -48.74 -27.83 18.32
C PRO A 8 -49.94 -26.91 18.06
N GLN A 9 -51.00 -27.05 18.85
CA GLN A 9 -52.21 -26.23 18.74
C GLN A 9 -52.25 -25.13 19.82
N GLY A 10 -52.82 -23.97 19.48
CA GLY A 10 -53.03 -22.87 20.42
C GLY A 10 -51.74 -22.27 21.01
N ALA A 11 -51.63 -22.28 22.35
CA ALA A 11 -50.55 -21.64 23.11
C ALA A 11 -49.16 -22.19 22.76
N GLU A 12 -49.04 -23.49 22.44
CA GLU A 12 -47.77 -24.12 22.07
C GLU A 12 -47.25 -23.63 20.72
N ARG A 13 -48.15 -23.35 19.76
CA ARG A 13 -47.78 -22.76 18.46
C ARG A 13 -47.15 -21.36 18.65
N SER A 14 -47.63 -20.60 19.63
CA SER A 14 -47.11 -19.27 19.92
C SER A 14 -45.72 -19.33 20.59
N LYS A 15 -45.47 -20.32 21.44
CA LYS A 15 -44.15 -20.58 22.04
C LYS A 15 -43.14 -21.04 20.98
N LEU A 16 -43.52 -22.00 20.14
CA LEU A 16 -42.67 -22.51 19.06
C LEU A 16 -42.30 -21.40 18.06
N LYS A 17 -43.23 -20.51 17.71
CA LYS A 17 -42.94 -19.33 16.88
C LYS A 17 -41.92 -18.39 17.53
N LYS A 18 -42.03 -18.15 18.85
CA LYS A 18 -41.08 -17.29 19.58
C LYS A 18 -39.68 -17.90 19.62
N GLU A 19 -39.57 -19.20 19.85
CA GLU A 19 -38.29 -19.93 19.80
C GLU A 19 -37.64 -19.89 18.42
N ILE A 20 -38.40 -20.14 17.36
CA ILE A 20 -37.90 -20.05 15.98
C ILE A 20 -37.36 -18.64 15.67
N ILE A 21 -38.07 -17.59 16.11
CA ILE A 21 -37.63 -16.19 15.92
C ILE A 21 -36.36 -15.91 16.73
N LEU A 22 -36.27 -16.41 17.96
CA LEU A 22 -35.08 -16.28 18.82
C LEU A 22 -33.86 -16.97 18.22
N GLU A 23 -34.01 -18.23 17.77
CA GLU A 23 -32.94 -18.94 17.07
C GLU A 23 -32.53 -18.23 15.79
N ARG A 24 -33.49 -17.73 15.00
CA ARG A 24 -33.20 -17.01 13.76
C ARG A 24 -32.45 -15.71 14.06
N LYS A 25 -32.81 -14.98 15.12
CA LYS A 25 -32.04 -13.81 15.60
C LYS A 25 -30.64 -14.20 16.09
N LYS A 26 -30.49 -15.32 16.79
CA LYS A 26 -29.19 -15.81 17.29
C LYS A 26 -28.26 -16.20 16.14
N ARG A 27 -28.76 -16.97 15.17
CA ARG A 27 -28.07 -17.30 13.91
C ARG A 27 -27.72 -16.05 13.10
N LEU A 28 -28.61 -15.07 13.02
CA LEU A 28 -28.32 -13.80 12.35
C LEU A 28 -27.21 -13.01 13.07
N ARG A 29 -27.15 -13.06 14.40
CA ARG A 29 -26.11 -12.40 15.20
C ARG A 29 -24.75 -13.09 15.08
N GLU A 30 -24.74 -14.41 15.04
CA GLU A 30 -23.53 -15.20 14.73
C GLU A 30 -23.06 -14.96 13.29
N LYS A 31 -23.99 -14.94 12.33
CA LYS A 31 -23.68 -14.74 10.90
C LYS A 31 -23.26 -13.30 10.57
N ASN A 32 -23.89 -12.28 11.15
CA ASN A 32 -23.51 -10.88 10.92
C ASN A 32 -22.25 -10.47 11.70
N GLY A 33 -21.83 -11.26 12.69
CA GLY A 33 -20.71 -10.91 13.56
C GLY A 33 -20.93 -9.59 14.32
N ASN A 34 -19.96 -9.19 15.13
CA ASN A 34 -20.03 -7.93 15.85
C ASN A 34 -19.86 -6.75 14.86
N PRO A 35 -20.83 -5.81 14.75
CA PRO A 35 -20.73 -4.65 13.86
C PRO A 35 -19.48 -3.81 14.13
N VAL A 36 -19.00 -3.76 15.38
CA VAL A 36 -17.77 -3.05 15.76
C VAL A 36 -16.54 -3.68 15.08
N ILE A 37 -16.46 -5.01 15.04
CA ILE A 37 -15.35 -5.72 14.36
C ILE A 37 -15.41 -5.47 12.84
N ARG A 38 -16.62 -5.37 12.27
CA ARG A 38 -16.80 -5.01 10.86
C ARG A 38 -16.25 -3.61 10.59
N HIS A 39 -16.65 -2.62 11.39
CA HIS A 39 -16.14 -1.25 11.23
C HIS A 39 -14.64 -1.14 11.48
N ALA A 40 -14.10 -1.85 12.47
CA ALA A 40 -12.65 -1.90 12.71
C ALA A 40 -11.88 -2.47 11.51
N LYS A 41 -12.38 -3.55 10.89
CA LYS A 41 -11.78 -4.11 9.67
C LYS A 41 -11.83 -3.13 8.50
N TRP A 42 -12.95 -2.45 8.31
CA TRP A 42 -13.09 -1.42 7.27
C TRP A 42 -12.16 -0.24 7.52
N PHE A 43 -12.08 0.25 8.75
CA PHE A 43 -11.16 1.31 9.15
C PHE A 43 -9.71 0.91 8.91
N TRP A 44 -9.32 -0.30 9.32
CA TRP A 44 -7.97 -0.83 9.10
C TRP A 44 -7.63 -0.95 7.61
N PHE A 45 -8.60 -1.38 6.79
CA PHE A 45 -8.44 -1.43 5.34
C PHE A 45 -8.21 -0.04 4.72
N TYR A 46 -9.04 0.94 5.09
CA TYR A 46 -8.89 2.32 4.60
C TYR A 46 -7.59 2.97 5.07
N LEU A 47 -7.20 2.75 6.32
CA LEU A 47 -5.93 3.24 6.85
C LEU A 47 -4.77 2.69 6.01
N ARG A 48 -4.76 1.39 5.75
CA ARG A 48 -3.71 0.73 4.96
C ARG A 48 -3.71 1.17 3.50
N LEU A 49 -4.89 1.42 2.92
CA LEU A 49 -5.05 1.99 1.57
C LEU A 49 -4.52 3.43 1.50
N ALA A 50 -4.83 4.25 2.50
CA ALA A 50 -4.33 5.62 2.61
C ALA A 50 -2.81 5.64 2.73
N THR A 51 -2.23 4.76 3.55
CA THR A 51 -0.77 4.61 3.67
C THR A 51 -0.14 4.18 2.35
N ALA A 52 -0.76 3.25 1.62
CA ALA A 52 -0.27 2.83 0.30
C ALA A 52 -0.28 3.97 -0.73
N GLY A 53 -1.36 4.75 -0.76
CA GLY A 53 -1.48 5.93 -1.62
C GLY A 53 -0.46 7.01 -1.25
N ALA A 54 -0.29 7.30 0.04
CA ALA A 54 0.70 8.27 0.51
C ALA A 54 2.12 7.86 0.14
N LEU A 55 2.50 6.60 0.36
CA LEU A 55 3.83 6.09 -0.02
C LEU A 55 4.04 6.15 -1.54
N HIS A 56 3.02 5.83 -2.33
CA HIS A 56 3.09 5.92 -3.78
C HIS A 56 3.28 7.36 -4.24
N LEU A 57 2.50 8.31 -3.71
CA LEU A 57 2.63 9.73 -4.01
C LEU A 57 4.01 10.26 -3.65
N VAL A 58 4.50 9.99 -2.43
CA VAL A 58 5.83 10.44 -2.00
C VAL A 58 6.92 9.86 -2.90
N SER A 59 6.83 8.58 -3.26
CA SER A 59 7.78 7.92 -4.17
C SER A 59 7.77 8.55 -5.56
N VAL A 60 6.60 8.79 -6.13
CA VAL A 60 6.47 9.38 -7.48
C VAL A 60 6.92 10.84 -7.49
N ILE A 61 6.54 11.63 -6.48
CA ILE A 61 6.92 13.04 -6.38
C ILE A 61 8.45 13.17 -6.24
N THR A 62 9.08 12.39 -5.36
CA THR A 62 10.54 12.42 -5.18
C THR A 62 11.27 12.06 -6.47
N LEU A 63 10.82 11.04 -7.19
CA LEU A 63 11.40 10.68 -8.49
C LEU A 63 11.11 11.72 -9.58
N ALA A 64 9.92 12.32 -9.59
CA ALA A 64 9.55 13.35 -10.55
C ALA A 64 10.42 14.60 -10.38
N VAL A 65 10.64 15.04 -9.14
CA VAL A 65 11.57 16.13 -8.81
C VAL A 65 12.98 15.76 -9.26
N LEU A 66 13.46 14.57 -8.89
CA LEU A 66 14.81 14.14 -9.24
C LEU A 66 15.02 14.06 -10.76
N GLY A 67 14.03 13.57 -11.50
CA GLY A 67 14.05 13.50 -12.97
C GLY A 67 13.97 14.88 -13.63
N ALA A 68 13.15 15.79 -13.10
CA ALA A 68 13.03 17.16 -13.62
C ALA A 68 14.35 17.93 -13.51
N PHE A 69 15.10 17.72 -12.43
CA PHE A 69 16.40 18.36 -12.23
C PHE A 69 17.58 17.62 -12.86
N SER A 70 17.36 16.50 -13.58
CA SER A 70 18.43 15.70 -14.20
C SER A 70 19.40 16.51 -15.07
N LYS A 71 18.86 17.38 -15.93
CA LYS A 71 19.65 18.26 -16.79
C LYS A 71 20.41 19.31 -15.99
N ALA A 72 19.80 19.87 -14.95
CA ALA A 72 20.45 20.86 -14.09
C ALA A 72 21.60 20.23 -13.29
N ILE A 73 21.39 19.02 -12.74
CA ILE A 73 22.42 18.24 -12.04
C ILE A 73 23.57 17.91 -12.99
N PHE A 74 23.28 17.57 -14.26
CA PHE A 74 24.32 17.31 -15.26
C PHE A 74 25.21 18.53 -15.51
N TRP A 75 24.61 19.71 -15.74
CA TRP A 75 25.38 20.92 -16.05
C TRP A 75 26.14 21.46 -14.83
N ILE A 76 25.45 21.61 -13.69
CA ILE A 76 26.05 22.16 -12.46
C ILE A 76 27.04 21.16 -11.87
N GLY A 77 26.66 19.88 -11.80
CA GLY A 77 27.52 18.81 -11.33
C GLY A 77 28.71 18.58 -12.26
N GLY A 78 28.52 18.63 -13.57
CA GLY A 78 29.60 18.54 -14.55
C GLY A 78 30.63 19.65 -14.39
N LEU A 79 30.18 20.90 -14.20
CA LEU A 79 31.06 22.03 -13.92
C LEU A 79 31.84 21.84 -12.61
N LEU A 80 31.17 21.43 -11.54
CA LEU A 80 31.81 21.13 -10.26
C LEU A 80 32.83 19.99 -10.37
N CYS A 81 32.53 18.94 -11.15
CA CYS A 81 33.46 17.85 -11.43
C CYS A 81 34.71 18.35 -12.15
N VAL A 82 34.58 19.25 -13.14
CA VAL A 82 35.74 19.83 -13.84
C VAL A 82 36.59 20.68 -12.89
N VAL A 83 35.97 21.54 -12.08
CA VAL A 83 36.69 22.40 -11.12
C VAL A 83 37.43 21.54 -10.08
N THR A 84 36.73 20.58 -9.48
CA THR A 84 37.33 19.68 -8.48
C THR A 84 38.41 18.79 -9.09
N TRP A 85 38.25 18.35 -10.34
CA TRP A 85 39.28 17.62 -11.09
C TRP A 85 40.57 18.42 -11.28
N PHE A 86 40.46 19.70 -11.64
CA PHE A 86 41.63 20.60 -11.72
C PHE A 86 42.28 20.82 -10.35
N HIS A 87 41.48 20.86 -9.28
CA HIS A 87 41.98 21.06 -7.92
C HIS A 87 42.64 19.80 -7.32
N LEU A 88 42.23 18.60 -7.76
CA LEU A 88 42.74 17.29 -7.30
C LEU A 88 43.89 16.75 -8.18
N GLU A 89 44.62 17.59 -8.89
CA GLU A 89 45.71 17.16 -9.80
C GLU A 89 45.28 16.08 -10.82
N ARG A 90 44.03 16.15 -11.31
CA ARG A 90 43.46 15.16 -12.23
C ARG A 90 43.28 13.76 -11.60
N GLN A 91 42.98 13.70 -10.31
CA GLN A 91 42.54 12.47 -9.64
C GLN A 91 41.01 12.44 -9.50
N PHE A 92 40.40 11.29 -9.80
CA PHE A 92 38.94 11.11 -9.75
C PHE A 92 38.45 10.83 -8.33
N TRP A 93 39.36 10.38 -7.46
CA TRP A 93 39.06 9.96 -6.10
C TRP A 93 40.28 10.15 -5.22
N THR A 94 40.08 10.84 -4.09
CA THR A 94 41.04 10.97 -3.00
C THR A 94 40.34 10.58 -1.69
N PRO A 95 41.02 9.97 -0.70
CA PRO A 95 40.41 9.60 0.58
C PRO A 95 39.74 10.74 1.35
N GLN A 96 40.10 11.99 1.02
CA GLN A 96 39.60 13.20 1.66
C GLN A 96 38.50 13.91 0.84
N ASN A 97 38.32 13.58 -0.44
CA ASN A 97 37.40 14.29 -1.34
C ASN A 97 36.61 13.31 -2.22
N PHE A 98 35.31 13.19 -1.93
CA PHE A 98 34.36 12.31 -2.61
C PHE A 98 33.37 13.05 -3.53
N THR A 99 33.63 14.33 -3.79
CA THR A 99 32.71 15.21 -4.53
C THR A 99 32.36 14.67 -5.91
N ILE A 100 33.35 14.19 -6.68
CA ILE A 100 33.14 13.64 -8.03
C ILE A 100 32.29 12.35 -7.98
N PRO A 101 32.63 11.32 -7.17
CA PRO A 101 31.77 10.14 -7.00
C PRO A 101 30.34 10.46 -6.57
N VAL A 102 30.15 11.41 -5.65
CA VAL A 102 28.82 11.80 -5.16
C VAL A 102 27.98 12.45 -6.26
N ILE A 103 28.57 13.34 -7.06
CA ILE A 103 27.88 13.98 -8.18
C ILE A 103 27.52 12.95 -9.25
N VAL A 104 28.44 12.06 -9.59
CA VAL A 104 28.21 11.01 -10.61
C VAL A 104 27.10 10.04 -10.18
N THR A 105 27.11 9.61 -8.91
CA THR A 105 26.07 8.72 -8.37
C THR A 105 24.70 9.41 -8.30
N LEU A 106 24.65 10.67 -7.87
CA LEU A 106 23.42 11.46 -7.84
C LEU A 106 22.84 11.67 -9.25
N TRP A 107 23.69 11.97 -10.23
CA TRP A 107 23.27 12.10 -11.62
C TRP A 107 22.77 10.76 -12.19
N GLY A 108 23.49 9.66 -11.92
CA GLY A 108 23.07 8.31 -12.30
C GLY A 108 21.68 7.97 -11.74
N LEU A 109 21.45 8.21 -10.44
CA LEU A 109 20.14 8.01 -9.80
C LEU A 109 19.04 8.86 -10.46
N SER A 110 19.37 10.08 -10.87
CA SER A 110 18.44 10.97 -11.56
C SER A 110 18.02 10.45 -12.93
N LEU A 111 18.91 9.82 -13.69
CA LEU A 111 18.58 9.15 -14.95
C LEU A 111 17.64 7.95 -14.75
N PHE A 112 17.80 7.24 -13.64
CA PHE A 112 16.91 6.13 -13.29
C PHE A 112 15.55 6.58 -12.76
N ALA A 113 15.34 7.87 -12.50
CA ALA A 113 14.11 8.36 -11.90
C ALA A 113 12.89 8.15 -12.81
N THR A 114 13.02 8.40 -14.11
CA THR A 114 11.96 8.19 -15.09
C THR A 114 11.55 6.71 -15.27
N PRO A 115 12.47 5.75 -15.50
CA PRO A 115 12.09 4.34 -15.59
C PRO A 115 11.57 3.78 -14.26
N LEU A 116 12.09 4.24 -13.11
CA LEU A 116 11.57 3.87 -11.79
C LEU A 116 10.14 4.37 -11.58
N MET A 117 9.85 5.60 -12.00
CA MET A 117 8.51 6.17 -11.93
C MET A 117 7.51 5.38 -12.80
N GLU A 118 7.90 5.02 -14.02
CA GLU A 118 7.07 4.18 -14.90
C GLU A 118 6.81 2.81 -14.28
N LEU A 119 7.83 2.18 -13.68
CA LEU A 119 7.72 0.89 -13.02
C LEU A 119 6.80 0.98 -11.79
N LEU A 120 6.92 2.02 -10.97
CA LEU A 120 6.06 2.29 -9.81
C LEU A 120 4.60 2.52 -10.22
N ASN A 121 4.36 3.25 -11.30
CA ASN A 121 3.01 3.46 -11.83
C ASN A 121 2.41 2.18 -12.41
N LYS A 122 3.20 1.37 -13.12
CA LYS A 122 2.73 0.13 -13.74
C LYS A 122 2.49 -1.00 -12.75
N LYS A 123 3.36 -1.16 -11.75
CA LYS A 123 3.30 -2.30 -10.80
C LYS A 123 2.56 -1.97 -9.51
N MET A 124 2.38 -0.68 -9.18
CA MET A 124 1.74 -0.21 -7.94
C MET A 124 2.15 -1.05 -6.70
N PRO A 125 3.46 -1.18 -6.43
CA PRO A 125 3.96 -2.16 -5.46
C PRO A 125 3.43 -1.90 -4.05
N TRP A 126 3.24 -0.63 -3.69
CA TRP A 126 2.67 -0.24 -2.39
C TRP A 126 1.25 -0.75 -2.21
N TYR A 127 0.40 -0.65 -3.24
CA TYR A 127 -0.94 -1.22 -3.22
C TYR A 127 -0.89 -2.73 -3.13
N ARG A 128 0.04 -3.40 -3.80
CA ARG A 128 0.16 -4.87 -3.75
C ARG A 128 0.68 -5.40 -2.41
N LEU A 129 1.60 -4.66 -1.77
CA LEU A 129 2.18 -4.99 -0.47
C LEU A 129 1.21 -4.68 0.68
N LEU A 130 0.44 -3.61 0.56
CA LEU A 130 -0.42 -3.09 1.62
C LEU A 130 -1.90 -3.43 1.41
N VAL A 131 -2.33 -3.79 0.21
CA VAL A 131 -3.68 -4.30 -0.03
C VAL A 131 -3.51 -5.71 -0.58
N PRO A 132 -3.48 -6.74 0.29
CA PRO A 132 -3.39 -8.11 -0.19
C PRO A 132 -4.56 -8.36 -1.14
N ASP A 133 -4.23 -8.85 -2.34
CA ASP A 133 -5.23 -9.27 -3.31
C ASP A 133 -6.20 -10.21 -2.61
N ALA A 134 -7.51 -9.91 -2.67
CA ALA A 134 -8.58 -10.75 -2.13
C ALA A 134 -8.71 -12.10 -2.89
N LYS A 135 -7.63 -12.58 -3.52
CA LYS A 135 -7.56 -13.84 -4.25
C LYS A 135 -6.98 -14.95 -3.37
N HIS A 136 -7.52 -15.18 -2.17
CA HIS A 136 -7.42 -16.48 -1.48
C HIS A 136 -8.55 -16.60 -0.45
N THR A 137 -9.78 -16.60 -0.94
CA THR A 137 -10.89 -17.29 -0.27
C THR A 137 -11.49 -18.24 -1.30
N LYS A 138 -10.87 -19.41 -1.41
CA LYS A 138 -11.57 -20.63 -1.83
C LYS A 138 -11.98 -21.35 -0.56
#